data_AF-A0A9J6EGR3-F1
#
_entry.id   AF-A0A9J6EGR3-F1
#
_cell.length_a   1.000
_cell.length_b   1.000
_cell.length_c   1.000
_cell.angle_alpha   90.00
_cell.angle_beta   90.00
_cell.angle_gamma   90.00
#
_symmetry.space_group_name_H-M   'P 1'
#
loop_
_entity.id
_entity.type
_entity.pdbx_description
1 polymer ?
#
loop_
_entity_poly.entity_id
_entity_poly.type
_entity_poly.pdbx_seq_one_letter_code
_entity_poly.pdbx_strand_id
1 'polypeptide(L)'
;MFGAAIEVEFCTIRRLVQRYNYIAMDTEFHCVIAQHVRKFKSLIDYQYQALRCNVDSFKIIQAGLSFFDKNGNKPEGLSTWQFNFKFCLSRDVFAQDSINFLVRAGVMFRRHKEEGIEEFEFAQLLMTSGLVFSDEVKWLTFHSATTSVTC
;
A
#
# COMPACT_ATOMS: atom_id res chain seq x y z
N MET A 1 -10.53 -4.29 4.94
CA MET A 1 -10.44 -5.65 5.51
C MET A 1 -9.24 -5.78 6.43
N PHE A 2 -9.35 -6.65 7.43
CA PHE A 2 -8.35 -6.97 8.46
C PHE A 2 -7.97 -8.46 8.37
N GLY A 3 -7.01 -8.93 9.19
CA GLY A 3 -6.33 -10.22 9.04
C GLY A 3 -7.25 -11.44 8.87
N ALA A 4 -8.32 -11.56 9.67
CA ALA A 4 -9.15 -12.76 9.71
C ALA A 4 -9.81 -13.18 8.38
N ALA A 5 -9.95 -12.26 7.42
CA ALA A 5 -10.59 -12.53 6.13
C ALA A 5 -9.59 -12.64 4.96
N ILE A 6 -8.28 -12.49 5.20
CA ILE A 6 -7.33 -12.26 4.12
C ILE A 6 -7.24 -13.40 3.11
N GLU A 7 -7.20 -14.64 3.58
CA GLU A 7 -7.12 -15.80 2.70
C GLU A 7 -8.35 -15.94 1.78
N VAL A 8 -9.53 -15.67 2.34
CA VAL A 8 -10.81 -15.74 1.60
C VAL A 8 -10.86 -14.66 0.52
N GLU A 9 -10.46 -13.43 0.86
CA GLU A 9 -10.44 -12.34 -0.11
C GLU A 9 -9.39 -12.57 -1.21
N PHE A 10 -8.23 -13.12 -0.86
CA PHE A 10 -7.23 -13.50 -1.87
C PHE A 10 -7.71 -14.64 -2.79
N CYS A 11 -8.59 -15.53 -2.32
CA CYS A 11 -9.25 -16.51 -3.19
C CYS A 11 -10.14 -15.82 -4.24
N THR A 12 -10.87 -14.77 -3.85
CA THR A 12 -11.69 -13.97 -4.77
C THR A 12 -10.81 -13.20 -5.75
N ILE A 13 -9.76 -12.54 -5.27
CA ILE A 13 -8.80 -11.77 -6.07
C ILE A 13 -8.14 -12.63 -7.15
N ARG A 14 -7.71 -13.85 -6.81
CA ARG A 14 -7.12 -14.82 -7.76
C ARG A 14 -8.04 -15.16 -8.93
N ARG A 15 -9.35 -15.16 -8.72
CA ARG A 15 -10.34 -15.39 -9.78
C ARG A 15 -10.58 -14.13 -10.60
N LEU A 16 -10.62 -12.97 -9.94
CA LEU A 16 -10.90 -11.70 -10.59
C LEU A 16 -9.78 -11.26 -11.52
N VAL A 17 -8.51 -11.43 -11.12
CA VAL A 17 -7.36 -10.98 -11.91
C VAL A 17 -7.31 -11.59 -13.31
N GLN A 18 -7.88 -12.79 -13.50
CA GLN A 18 -7.95 -13.45 -14.81
C GLN A 18 -8.79 -12.67 -15.84
N ARG A 19 -9.76 -11.87 -15.39
CA ARG A 19 -10.66 -11.09 -16.26
C ARG A 19 -10.49 -9.57 -16.09
N TYR A 20 -10.16 -9.15 -14.87
CA TYR A 20 -9.99 -7.76 -14.48
C TYR A 20 -8.52 -7.52 -14.12
N ASN A 21 -7.68 -7.54 -15.14
CA ASN A 21 -6.23 -7.50 -15.04
C ASN A 21 -5.64 -6.07 -15.01
N TYR A 22 -6.47 -5.03 -14.97
CA TYR A 22 -6.04 -3.65 -14.75
C TYR A 22 -6.26 -3.29 -13.29
N ILE A 23 -5.17 -3.09 -12.55
CA ILE A 23 -5.19 -2.91 -11.10
C ILE A 23 -4.76 -1.49 -10.78
N ALA A 24 -5.68 -0.67 -10.26
CA ALA A 24 -5.30 0.59 -9.64
C ALA A 24 -4.85 0.35 -8.20
N MET A 25 -3.75 0.97 -7.81
CA MET A 25 -3.15 0.80 -6.50
C MET A 25 -2.81 2.13 -5.86
N ASP A 26 -3.08 2.19 -4.56
CA ASP A 26 -2.70 3.29 -3.69
C ASP A 26 -2.30 2.75 -2.31
N THR A 27 -1.45 3.47 -1.59
CA THR A 27 -0.96 3.04 -0.27
C THR A 27 -0.90 4.19 0.70
N GLU A 28 -1.33 3.94 1.94
CA GLU A 28 -1.17 4.87 3.04
C GLU A 28 0.04 4.48 3.88
N PHE A 29 1.03 5.37 3.91
CA PHE A 29 2.20 5.28 4.76
C PHE A 29 2.58 6.69 5.27
N HIS A 30 3.46 6.76 6.26
CA HIS A 30 3.84 8.01 6.89
C HIS A 30 4.76 8.84 5.99
N CYS A 31 4.54 10.17 5.97
CA CYS A 31 5.30 11.08 5.13
C CYS A 31 6.77 11.21 5.58
N VAL A 32 7.63 11.58 4.64
CA VAL A 32 9.10 11.62 4.70
C VAL A 32 9.63 12.49 5.85
N ILE A 33 10.55 11.95 6.66
CA ILE A 33 11.30 12.71 7.68
C ILE A 33 12.79 12.85 7.30
N ALA A 34 13.33 11.91 6.50
CA ALA A 34 14.77 11.87 6.24
C ALA A 34 15.20 12.82 5.11
N GLN A 35 15.84 13.94 5.46
CA GLN A 35 16.68 14.73 4.55
C GLN A 35 18.14 14.33 4.73
N HIS A 36 18.77 13.81 3.68
CA HIS A 36 20.20 13.51 3.71
C HIS A 36 21.06 14.75 3.49
N VAL A 37 22.07 14.96 4.33
CA VAL A 37 23.11 16.01 4.19
C VAL A 37 24.26 15.56 3.25
N ARG A 38 24.03 14.63 2.33
CA ARG A 38 25.06 14.13 1.39
C ARG A 38 25.00 14.85 0.05
N LYS A 39 26.15 14.97 -0.62
CA LYS A 39 26.22 15.44 -2.01
C LYS A 39 25.79 14.30 -2.93
N PHE A 40 24.70 14.50 -3.66
CA PHE A 40 24.21 13.55 -4.65
C PHE A 40 24.70 13.91 -6.05
N LYS A 41 24.91 12.90 -6.90
CA LYS A 41 25.35 13.09 -8.29
C LYS A 41 24.24 13.66 -9.18
N SER A 42 22.99 13.38 -8.84
CA SER A 42 21.79 13.89 -9.53
C SER A 42 20.61 14.07 -8.58
N LEU A 43 19.61 14.86 -8.99
CA LEU A 43 18.35 15.03 -8.26
C LEU A 43 17.56 13.70 -8.16
N ILE A 44 17.64 12.86 -9.19
CA ILE A 44 16.98 11.55 -9.23
C ILE A 44 17.58 10.63 -8.15
N ASP A 45 18.91 10.60 -8.04
CA ASP A 45 19.59 9.82 -6.99
C ASP A 45 19.18 10.29 -5.60
N TYR A 46 19.07 11.61 -5.39
CA TYR A 46 18.59 12.17 -4.14
C TYR A 46 17.16 11.71 -3.82
N GLN A 47 16.24 11.84 -4.78
CA GLN A 47 14.84 11.44 -4.62
C GLN A 47 14.70 9.95 -4.31
N TYR A 48 15.43 9.10 -5.03
CA TYR A 48 15.42 7.66 -4.77
C TYR A 48 15.98 7.31 -3.39
N GLN A 49 17.10 7.93 -2.98
CA GLN A 49 17.69 7.65 -1.67
C GLN A 49 16.81 8.14 -0.53
N ALA A 50 16.18 9.32 -0.69
CA ALA A 50 15.16 9.79 0.25
C ALA A 50 14.00 8.78 0.33
N LEU A 51 13.42 8.38 -0.80
CA LEU A 51 12.34 7.38 -0.83
C LEU A 51 12.75 6.08 -0.13
N ARG A 52 13.90 5.52 -0.51
CA ARG A 52 14.44 4.28 0.07
C ARG A 52 14.56 4.37 1.58
N CYS A 53 15.16 5.42 2.12
CA CYS A 53 15.35 5.55 3.56
C CYS A 53 14.03 5.61 4.33
N ASN A 54 13.00 6.23 3.75
CA ASN A 54 11.67 6.25 4.37
C ASN A 54 11.01 4.87 4.27
N VAL A 55 11.03 4.23 3.10
CA VAL A 55 10.45 2.89 2.91
C VAL A 55 11.12 1.85 3.82
N ASP A 56 12.43 1.93 4.01
CA ASP A 56 13.17 1.03 4.90
C ASP A 56 12.83 1.27 6.40
N SER A 57 12.37 2.48 6.76
CA SER A 57 12.15 2.87 8.16
C SER A 57 10.68 2.78 8.60
N PHE A 58 9.73 2.92 7.69
CA PHE A 58 8.31 3.00 8.01
C PHE A 58 7.55 1.75 7.61
N LYS A 59 6.63 1.33 8.49
CA LYS A 59 5.65 0.30 8.15
C LYS A 59 4.49 0.90 7.37
N ILE A 60 4.00 0.13 6.40
CA ILE A 60 2.76 0.41 5.67
C ILE A 60 1.55 0.32 6.61
N ILE A 61 0.54 1.16 6.39
CA ILE A 61 -0.70 1.14 7.19
C ILE A 61 -1.86 0.59 6.38
N GLN A 62 -2.02 1.05 5.14
CA GLN A 62 -3.04 0.54 4.22
C GLN A 62 -2.50 0.36 2.80
N ALA A 63 -3.08 -0.60 2.09
CA ALA A 63 -2.97 -0.70 0.64
C ALA A 63 -4.38 -0.85 0.05
N GLY A 64 -4.68 -0.07 -0.98
CA GLY A 64 -5.90 -0.16 -1.77
C GLY A 64 -5.60 -0.80 -3.11
N LEU A 65 -6.40 -1.80 -3.51
CA LEU A 65 -6.37 -2.40 -4.84
C LEU A 65 -7.76 -2.33 -5.47
N SER A 66 -7.88 -1.75 -6.65
CA SER A 66 -9.12 -1.71 -7.44
C SER A 66 -8.95 -2.38 -8.78
N PHE A 67 -9.92 -3.21 -9.17
CA PHE A 67 -9.83 -4.11 -10.32
C PHE A 67 -10.71 -3.64 -11.47
N PHE A 68 -10.16 -3.63 -12.68
CA PHE A 68 -10.81 -3.21 -13.91
C PHE A 68 -10.45 -4.14 -15.08
N ASP A 69 -11.31 -4.20 -16.08
CA ASP A 69 -11.00 -4.81 -17.38
C ASP A 69 -10.32 -3.78 -18.29
N LYS A 70 -9.91 -4.23 -19.48
CA LYS A 70 -9.24 -3.39 -20.50
C LYS A 70 -10.06 -2.18 -20.98
N ASN A 71 -11.37 -2.18 -20.77
CA ASN A 71 -12.28 -1.10 -21.15
C ASN A 71 -12.59 -0.18 -19.96
N GLY A 72 -12.01 -0.43 -18.79
CA GLY A 72 -12.29 0.31 -17.56
C GLY A 72 -13.54 -0.14 -16.81
N ASN A 73 -14.16 -1.27 -17.20
CA ASN A 73 -15.31 -1.79 -16.45
C ASN A 73 -14.83 -2.50 -15.19
N LYS A 74 -15.56 -2.29 -14.10
CA LYS A 74 -15.33 -2.98 -12.81
C LYS A 74 -16.06 -4.33 -12.75
N PRO A 75 -15.63 -5.25 -11.87
CA PRO A 75 -16.41 -6.41 -11.49
C PRO A 75 -17.82 -6.06 -11.01
N GLU A 76 -18.78 -6.95 -11.28
CA GLU A 76 -20.08 -6.91 -10.60
C GLU A 76 -19.88 -7.23 -9.11
N GLY A 77 -20.33 -6.32 -8.24
CA GLY A 77 -20.11 -6.42 -6.79
C GLY A 77 -18.85 -5.71 -6.30
N LEU A 78 -18.04 -6.41 -5.50
CA LEU A 78 -16.83 -5.86 -4.90
C LEU A 78 -15.74 -5.72 -5.96
N SER A 79 -15.18 -4.52 -6.05
CA SER A 79 -14.13 -4.16 -7.01
C SER A 79 -12.90 -3.54 -6.36
N THR A 80 -12.97 -3.20 -5.08
CA THR A 80 -11.90 -2.54 -4.34
C THR A 80 -11.66 -3.23 -3.01
N TRP A 81 -10.40 -3.56 -2.74
CA TRP A 81 -9.92 -4.10 -1.48
C TRP A 81 -9.03 -3.08 -0.79
N GLN A 82 -9.32 -2.78 0.47
CA GLN A 82 -8.46 -1.99 1.34
C GLN A 82 -7.88 -2.89 2.42
N PHE A 83 -6.61 -3.27 2.28
CA PHE A 83 -5.86 -4.04 3.25
C PHE A 83 -5.41 -3.13 4.38
N ASN A 84 -5.69 -3.52 5.63
CA ASN A 84 -5.30 -2.77 6.83
C ASN A 84 -4.21 -3.56 7.55
N PHE A 85 -2.98 -3.04 7.52
CA PHE A 85 -1.80 -3.71 8.06
C PHE A 85 -1.63 -3.47 9.55
N LYS A 86 -0.87 -4.37 10.18
CA LYS A 86 -0.59 -4.28 11.60
C LYS A 86 0.30 -3.10 11.93
N PHE A 87 -0.22 -2.19 12.74
CA PHE A 87 0.48 -0.96 13.12
C PHE A 87 0.25 -0.64 14.59
N CYS A 88 1.33 -0.30 15.31
CA CYS A 88 1.32 -0.05 16.73
C CYS A 88 2.00 1.29 17.06
N LEU A 89 1.20 2.29 17.43
CA LEU A 89 1.68 3.64 17.80
C LEU A 89 2.66 3.66 18.99
N SER A 90 2.76 2.59 19.79
CA SER A 90 3.71 2.53 20.90
C SER A 90 5.05 1.86 20.53
N ARG A 91 5.18 1.32 19.32
CA ARG A 91 6.34 0.53 18.90
C ARG A 91 6.92 1.01 17.57
N ASP A 92 6.04 1.31 16.62
CA ASP A 92 6.43 1.61 15.25
C ASP A 92 6.72 3.11 15.10
N VAL A 93 7.65 3.47 14.23
CA VAL A 93 8.05 4.86 13.98
C VAL A 93 6.99 5.55 13.10
N PHE A 94 6.65 6.80 13.40
CA PHE A 94 5.69 7.60 12.63
C PHE A 94 5.97 9.10 12.71
N ALA A 95 5.44 9.84 11.73
CA ALA A 95 5.31 11.29 11.79
C ALA A 95 3.98 11.67 12.46
N GLN A 96 4.01 12.54 13.47
CA GLN A 96 2.82 12.91 14.24
C GLN A 96 1.74 13.55 13.36
N ASP A 97 2.11 14.39 12.38
CA ASP A 97 1.17 15.03 11.47
C ASP A 97 0.47 14.02 10.56
N SER A 98 1.18 12.99 10.10
CA SER A 98 0.59 11.88 9.34
C SER A 98 -0.41 11.10 10.17
N ILE A 99 -0.12 10.80 11.45
CA ILE A 99 -1.08 10.14 12.35
C ILE A 99 -2.33 11.01 12.54
N ASN A 100 -2.16 12.30 12.80
CA ASN A 100 -3.27 13.23 13.00
C ASN A 100 -4.14 13.33 11.74
N PHE A 101 -3.53 13.32 10.56
CA PHE A 101 -4.26 13.27 9.29
C PHE A 101 -5.06 11.98 9.15
N LEU A 102 -4.43 10.82 9.35
CA LEU A 102 -5.07 9.52 9.20
C LEU A 102 -6.20 9.28 10.22
N VAL A 103 -6.02 9.73 11.46
CA VAL A 103 -7.09 9.69 12.48
C VAL A 103 -8.29 10.53 12.03
N ARG A 104 -8.06 11.73 11.48
CA ARG A 104 -9.12 12.58 10.91
C ARG A 104 -9.79 11.94 9.68
N ALA A 105 -9.04 11.18 8.89
CA ALA A 105 -9.56 10.40 7.77
C ALA A 105 -10.31 9.12 8.21
N GLY A 106 -10.37 8.82 9.50
CA GLY A 106 -11.14 7.69 10.05
C GLY A 106 -10.33 6.40 10.27
N VAL A 107 -9.00 6.45 10.19
CA VAL A 107 -8.13 5.30 10.46
C VAL A 107 -8.15 4.97 11.96
N MET A 108 -8.59 3.76 12.28
CA MET A 108 -8.69 3.27 13.67
C MET A 108 -7.45 2.48 14.07
N PHE A 109 -6.39 3.16 14.53
CA PHE A 109 -5.12 2.53 14.92
C PHE A 109 -5.23 1.43 15.98
N ARG A 110 -6.25 1.48 16.85
CA ARG A 110 -6.55 0.40 17.80
C ARG A 110 -6.78 -0.94 17.06
N ARG A 111 -7.58 -0.91 15.98
CA ARG A 111 -7.86 -2.09 15.17
C ARG A 111 -6.66 -2.52 14.33
N HIS A 112 -5.86 -1.56 13.83
CA HIS A 112 -4.58 -1.91 13.18
C HIS A 112 -3.67 -2.68 14.13
N LYS A 113 -3.60 -2.31 15.41
CA LYS A 113 -2.78 -3.03 16.39
C LYS A 113 -3.29 -4.44 16.69
N GLU A 114 -4.60 -4.59 16.85
CA GLU A 114 -5.25 -5.83 17.32
C GLU A 114 -5.57 -6.82 16.19
N GLU A 115 -6.05 -6.32 15.05
CA GLU A 115 -6.63 -7.10 13.95
C GLU A 115 -5.85 -6.94 12.63
N GLY A 116 -4.81 -6.10 12.61
CA GLY A 116 -4.07 -5.77 11.40
C GLY A 116 -3.41 -6.99 10.73
N ILE A 117 -3.35 -6.93 9.41
CA ILE A 117 -2.68 -7.94 8.56
C ILE A 117 -1.17 -7.89 8.81
N GLU A 118 -0.55 -9.04 9.05
CA GLU A 118 0.91 -9.16 9.09
C GLU A 118 1.47 -9.01 7.67
N GLU A 119 2.51 -8.19 7.49
CA GLU A 119 3.04 -7.88 6.16
C GLU A 119 3.56 -9.12 5.43
N PHE A 120 4.14 -10.06 6.19
CA PHE A 120 4.66 -11.32 5.66
C PHE A 120 3.55 -12.23 5.09
N GLU A 121 2.41 -12.31 5.78
CA GLU A 121 1.26 -13.10 5.34
C GLU A 121 0.68 -12.53 4.04
N PHE A 122 0.50 -11.21 3.99
CA PHE A 122 0.06 -10.52 2.78
C PHE A 122 1.03 -10.76 1.62
N ALA A 123 2.34 -10.64 1.86
CA ALA A 123 3.36 -10.86 0.84
C ALA A 123 3.28 -12.28 0.28
N GLN A 124 3.16 -13.31 1.13
CA GLN A 124 3.04 -14.69 0.68
C GLN A 124 1.80 -14.91 -0.22
N LEU A 125 0.66 -14.36 0.17
CA LEU A 125 -0.58 -14.45 -0.62
C LEU A 125 -0.46 -13.70 -1.95
N LEU A 126 0.13 -12.50 -1.93
CA LEU A 126 0.39 -11.69 -3.12
C LEU A 126 1.28 -12.42 -4.13
N MET A 127 2.39 -12.99 -3.68
CA MET A 127 3.35 -13.72 -4.52
C MET A 127 2.70 -14.87 -5.31
N THR A 128 1.66 -15.48 -4.75
CA THR A 128 0.94 -16.62 -5.34
C THR A 128 -0.44 -16.25 -5.91
N SER A 129 -0.74 -14.95 -6.01
CA SER A 129 -2.06 -14.46 -6.41
C SER A 129 -2.26 -14.31 -7.92
N GLY A 130 -1.16 -14.24 -8.69
CA GLY A 130 -1.18 -13.84 -10.10
C GLY A 130 -1.23 -12.33 -10.34
N LEU A 131 -1.30 -11.49 -9.28
CA LEU A 131 -1.23 -10.03 -9.40
C LEU A 131 0.18 -9.52 -9.74
N VAL A 132 1.19 -10.26 -9.31
CA VAL A 132 2.62 -9.95 -9.51
C VAL A 132 3.27 -11.08 -10.30
N PHE A 133 4.37 -10.77 -11.00
CA PHE A 133 5.06 -11.70 -11.93
C PHE A 133 4.19 -12.22 -13.08
N SER A 134 3.13 -11.49 -13.45
CA SER A 134 2.30 -11.78 -14.62
C SER A 134 2.35 -10.60 -15.59
N ASP A 135 2.77 -10.86 -16.84
CA ASP A 135 2.86 -9.83 -17.90
C ASP A 135 1.48 -9.34 -18.38
N GLU A 136 0.44 -10.12 -18.09
CA GLU A 136 -0.95 -9.82 -18.42
C GLU A 136 -1.51 -8.71 -17.53
N VAL A 137 -0.97 -8.53 -16.32
CA VAL A 137 -1.46 -7.55 -15.35
C VAL A 137 -0.90 -6.16 -15.65
N LYS A 138 -1.77 -5.15 -15.61
CA LYS A 138 -1.42 -3.74 -15.80
C LYS A 138 -1.68 -2.95 -14.52
N TRP A 139 -0.64 -2.34 -13.97
CA TRP A 139 -0.73 -1.52 -12.76
C TRP A 139 -0.95 -0.06 -13.10
N LEU A 140 -1.97 0.54 -12.49
CA LEU A 140 -2.29 1.96 -12.55
C LEU A 140 -1.93 2.56 -11.19
N THR A 141 -1.10 3.59 -11.18
CA THR A 141 -0.68 4.27 -9.94
C THR A 141 -0.65 5.77 -10.14
N PHE A 142 -0.75 6.52 -9.05
CA PHE A 142 -0.66 7.98 -9.05
C PHE A 142 0.41 8.41 -8.04
N HIS A 143 1.41 9.18 -8.49
CA HIS A 143 2.54 9.62 -7.65
C HIS A 143 3.27 8.50 -6.87
N SER A 144 3.31 7.28 -7.40
CA SER A 144 3.83 6.08 -6.71
C SER A 144 5.30 6.09 -6.29
N ALA A 145 6.11 7.02 -6.80
CA ALA A 145 7.51 7.19 -6.42
C ALA A 145 7.84 8.62 -5.95
N THR A 146 6.88 9.53 -5.98
CA THR A 146 7.15 10.97 -5.78
C THR A 146 6.25 11.47 -4.65
N THR A 147 6.79 11.49 -3.44
CA THR A 147 6.26 12.32 -2.36
C THR A 147 6.50 13.78 -2.75
N SER A 148 5.53 14.41 -3.40
CA SER A 148 5.45 15.86 -3.40
C SER A 148 5.31 16.31 -1.96
N VAL A 149 6.34 17.00 -1.47
CA VAL A 149 6.35 17.68 -0.19
C VAL A 149 5.30 18.79 -0.27
N THR A 150 4.11 18.51 0.22
CA THR A 150 3.15 19.53 0.61
C THR A 150 2.59 19.12 1.95
N CYS A 151 3.26 19.59 3.00
CA CYS A 151 2.65 19.78 4.30
C CYS A 151 1.52 20.81 4.20
#